data_AF-A0A0S4LTQ6-F1
#
_entry.id   AF-A0A0S4LTQ6-F1
#
_cell.length_a   1.000
_cell.length_b   1.000
_cell.length_c   1.000
_cell.angle_alpha   90.00
_cell.angle_beta   90.00
_cell.angle_gamma   90.00
#
_symmetry.space_group_name_H-M   'P 1'
#
loop_
_entity.id
_entity.type
_entity.pdbx_description
1 polymer ?
#
loop_
_entity_poly.entity_id
_entity_poly.type
_entity_poly.pdbx_seq_one_letter_code
_entity_poly.pdbx_strand_id
1 'polypeptide(L)'
;MTIHPSLASHEAHPAQEFHVASFRFQAIEGTPNMKQETWNSKLAGTRRTRLHASRITLCSLVMTLGLVLHVNALSAASPSLAERVVEHRLANGLTVLMVERHQTPVVSINITFAVGGINEQVGQTGLAHLYEHMAFKGTRTVGTTDYEKEKPILDELALVGTELDQRQRDMAAKGSHATAEERATIESLQKRFLDLQAQAAQYVIGNEMALLYQRHGGVGLNASTGKDLTRYMISLPSNRLPLWAAIESDRMANPVLREFYKERGVVMEERRLRNDDSPNGLLFETFTSAAFRAHSYGVPTIGWGSDILSLTPVATEAFFKTHYGPNRATIALVGDIDPKKTIALIEQTFGKIPAAPPSPPLVTVEPEQRGERRVEVEFDAEPALVIGYHKPTVDHPDDDVFDVIDAVLSDGLTSRLHQRLVREKRLAASVGSDGNHPGVRAPNLFVVTATPLAPHTTAEVETAIYEEIERLKREPVSAQELEKVLNNLDADLVRGLRSNSGLASQLALYQAVAGGWRYILTSRDQVAKVTAADVQRVAAQYFTKSNRTVAVLVKKGNPKAIVAMPVNEVKP
;
A
#
# COMPACT_ATOMS: atom_id res chain seq x y z
N MET A 1 -42.24 8.66 -22.83
CA MET A 1 -42.76 8.98 -21.49
C MET A 1 -42.00 8.07 -20.51
N THR A 2 -40.76 8.40 -20.15
CA THR A 2 -40.36 9.04 -18.86
C THR A 2 -40.94 8.27 -17.65
N ILE A 3 -40.16 7.79 -16.68
CA ILE A 3 -39.33 8.56 -15.74
C ILE A 3 -38.19 7.66 -15.13
N HIS A 4 -37.01 8.27 -14.96
CA HIS A 4 -35.80 7.82 -14.25
C HIS A 4 -36.00 7.57 -12.74
N PRO A 5 -35.03 6.92 -12.07
CA PRO A 5 -34.24 7.71 -11.11
C PRO A 5 -32.74 7.50 -11.25
N SER A 6 -32.01 8.62 -11.19
CA SER A 6 -30.57 8.72 -11.04
C SER A 6 -30.16 8.47 -9.59
N LEU A 7 -29.16 7.63 -9.37
CA LEU A 7 -28.28 7.67 -8.21
C LEU A 7 -26.86 7.87 -8.72
N ALA A 8 -26.42 9.13 -8.67
CA ALA A 8 -25.03 9.51 -8.81
C ALA A 8 -24.31 9.12 -7.51
N SER A 9 -23.65 7.97 -7.51
CA SER A 9 -22.58 7.68 -6.56
C SER A 9 -21.30 8.34 -7.08
N HIS A 10 -20.76 9.27 -6.31
CA HIS A 10 -19.39 9.72 -6.45
C HIS A 10 -18.46 8.51 -6.22
N GLU A 11 -17.99 7.91 -7.30
CA GLU A 11 -16.89 6.95 -7.27
C GLU A 11 -15.60 7.73 -7.01
N ALA A 12 -15.00 7.47 -5.85
CA ALA A 12 -13.62 7.81 -5.59
C ALA A 12 -12.74 6.99 -6.55
N HIS A 13 -11.80 7.67 -7.23
CA HIS A 13 -10.80 7.04 -8.07
C HIS A 13 -10.02 5.97 -7.28
N PRO A 14 -9.75 4.79 -7.86
CA PRO A 14 -8.80 3.85 -7.29
C PRO A 14 -7.41 4.30 -7.72
N ALA A 15 -6.79 5.23 -6.97
CA ALA A 15 -5.34 5.14 -6.82
C ALA A 15 -5.09 3.77 -6.18
N GLN A 16 -4.23 2.94 -6.76
CA GLN A 16 -3.91 1.62 -6.23
C GLN A 16 -3.37 1.78 -4.80
N GLU A 17 -4.26 1.71 -3.82
CA GLU A 17 -3.91 1.32 -2.46
C GLU A 17 -3.11 0.01 -2.60
N PHE A 18 -1.87 0.00 -2.12
CA PHE A 18 -1.07 -1.21 -1.92
C PHE A 18 -2.01 -2.36 -1.58
N HIS A 19 -2.24 -3.29 -2.51
CA HIS A 19 -3.37 -4.20 -2.37
C HIS A 19 -3.24 -5.01 -1.09
N VAL A 20 -4.10 -4.70 -0.13
CA VAL A 20 -4.07 -5.17 1.25
C VAL A 20 -4.75 -6.54 1.33
N ALA A 21 -4.12 -7.50 2.01
CA ALA A 21 -4.79 -8.73 2.40
C ALA A 21 -5.88 -8.37 3.43
N SER A 22 -7.15 -8.37 3.01
CA SER A 22 -8.28 -8.10 3.91
C SER A 22 -8.85 -9.42 4.43
N PHE A 23 -8.65 -9.70 5.71
CA PHE A 23 -9.38 -10.76 6.41
C PHE A 23 -10.83 -10.30 6.67
N ARG A 24 -11.80 -10.79 5.88
CA ARG A 24 -13.23 -10.57 6.13
C ARG A 24 -13.77 -11.59 7.12
N PHE A 25 -14.24 -11.12 8.27
CA PHE A 25 -15.04 -11.90 9.22
C PHE A 25 -16.53 -11.81 8.86
N GLN A 26 -17.19 -12.94 8.71
CA GLN A 26 -18.61 -13.06 8.37
C GLN A 26 -19.44 -12.97 9.66
N ALA A 27 -20.24 -11.91 9.83
CA ALA A 27 -21.17 -11.75 10.95
C ALA A 27 -22.58 -12.24 10.57
N ILE A 28 -23.20 -13.00 11.47
CA ILE A 28 -24.54 -13.57 11.36
C ILE A 28 -25.56 -12.50 11.77
N GLU A 29 -26.49 -12.14 10.89
CA GLU A 29 -27.55 -11.16 11.15
C GLU A 29 -28.78 -11.79 11.83
N GLY A 30 -29.37 -11.04 12.76
CA GLY A 30 -30.71 -11.31 13.28
C GLY A 30 -31.21 -10.24 14.24
N THR A 31 -31.96 -9.25 13.75
CA THR A 31 -32.90 -8.44 14.56
C THR A 31 -34.05 -7.91 13.70
N PRO A 32 -35.31 -7.87 14.19
CA PRO A 32 -36.44 -7.34 13.46
C PRO A 32 -36.83 -5.88 13.81
N ASN A 33 -37.35 -5.22 12.77
CA ASN A 33 -38.05 -3.94 12.62
C ASN A 33 -38.81 -3.31 13.79
N MET A 34 -38.78 -1.96 13.85
CA MET A 34 -39.92 -1.13 14.26
C MET A 34 -40.02 0.20 13.47
N LYS A 35 -41.25 0.69 13.36
CA LYS A 35 -41.85 1.55 12.31
C LYS A 35 -41.61 3.06 12.49
N GLN A 36 -41.75 3.76 11.35
CA GLN A 36 -41.90 5.22 11.17
C GLN A 36 -43.26 5.75 11.62
N GLU A 37 -43.30 6.98 12.14
CA GLU A 37 -44.47 7.85 12.09
C GLU A 37 -44.09 9.27 11.63
N THR A 38 -44.95 9.83 10.78
CA THR A 38 -44.87 11.13 10.09
C THR A 38 -45.68 12.20 10.81
N TRP A 39 -45.26 13.47 10.79
CA TRP A 39 -46.17 14.61 10.96
C TRP A 39 -45.75 15.83 10.13
N ASN A 40 -46.76 16.54 9.60
CA ASN A 40 -46.66 17.52 8.52
C ASN A 40 -47.40 18.83 8.91
N SER A 41 -46.88 19.98 8.46
CA SER A 41 -47.57 21.24 8.13
C SER A 41 -48.11 22.18 9.25
N LYS A 42 -47.77 23.49 9.22
CA LYS A 42 -48.58 24.57 8.58
C LYS A 42 -48.08 26.00 8.88
N LEU A 43 -48.40 26.86 7.92
CA LEU A 43 -48.05 28.27 7.65
C LEU A 43 -48.69 29.37 8.52
N ALA A 44 -48.07 30.56 8.41
CA ALA A 44 -48.63 31.92 8.17
C ALA A 44 -48.97 32.86 9.35
N GLY A 45 -48.55 34.13 9.18
CA GLY A 45 -49.11 35.28 9.91
C GLY A 45 -48.29 36.58 9.76
N THR A 46 -48.72 37.48 8.88
CA THR A 46 -48.16 38.80 8.53
C THR A 46 -48.47 39.91 9.54
N ARG A 47 -47.64 40.97 9.59
CA ARG A 47 -48.08 42.39 9.45
C ARG A 47 -46.93 43.40 9.37
N ARG A 48 -47.10 44.37 8.46
CA ARG A 48 -46.26 45.56 8.21
C ARG A 48 -46.69 46.72 9.11
N THR A 49 -45.73 47.57 9.47
CA THR A 49 -45.94 49.02 9.65
C THR A 49 -44.76 49.79 9.02
N ARG A 50 -45.09 50.84 8.26
CA ARG A 50 -44.15 51.83 7.70
C ARG A 50 -44.12 53.04 8.63
N LEU A 51 -42.98 53.73 8.73
CA LEU A 51 -42.89 55.18 8.96
C LEU A 51 -41.59 55.71 8.34
N HIS A 52 -41.66 56.91 7.76
CA HIS A 52 -40.64 57.57 6.94
C HIS A 52 -39.83 58.61 7.74
N ALA A 53 -38.54 58.70 7.35
CA ALA A 53 -37.69 59.89 7.19
C ALA A 53 -37.42 60.86 8.36
N SER A 54 -36.14 61.04 8.73
CA SER A 54 -35.31 62.17 8.24
C SER A 54 -33.92 62.22 8.90
N ARG A 55 -33.01 62.88 8.19
CA ARG A 55 -31.55 63.00 8.37
C ARG A 55 -31.14 63.82 9.60
N ILE A 56 -29.85 63.73 9.96
CA ILE A 56 -29.10 64.29 11.12
C ILE A 56 -28.91 63.15 12.17
N THR A 57 -27.74 62.59 12.47
CA THR A 57 -26.39 63.15 12.49
C THR A 57 -25.35 62.07 12.20
N LEU A 58 -24.69 62.26 11.07
CA LEU A 58 -23.53 61.57 10.53
C LEU A 58 -22.28 61.89 11.39
N CYS A 59 -22.19 61.37 12.62
CA CYS A 59 -20.97 61.45 13.44
C CYS A 59 -20.76 60.24 14.37
N SER A 60 -21.81 59.50 14.72
CA SER A 60 -21.70 58.31 15.58
C SER A 60 -21.35 57.02 14.80
N LEU A 61 -21.48 57.03 13.47
CA LEU A 61 -21.19 55.86 12.62
C LEU A 61 -19.70 55.70 12.29
N VAL A 62 -18.88 56.76 12.41
CA VAL A 62 -17.45 56.71 12.10
C VAL A 62 -16.63 56.20 13.30
N MET A 63 -17.08 56.41 14.53
CA MET A 63 -16.45 55.80 15.72
C MET A 63 -16.83 54.33 15.93
N THR A 64 -17.99 53.88 15.44
CA THR A 64 -18.33 52.45 15.45
C THR A 64 -17.73 51.69 14.27
N LEU A 65 -17.49 52.33 13.11
CA LEU A 65 -16.68 51.72 12.04
C LEU A 65 -15.17 51.68 12.38
N GLY A 66 -14.66 52.66 13.14
CA GLY A 66 -13.26 52.68 13.59
C GLY A 66 -12.92 51.64 14.65
N LEU A 67 -13.90 51.20 15.45
CA LEU A 67 -13.72 50.13 16.45
C LEU A 67 -13.93 48.72 15.86
N VAL A 68 -14.61 48.60 14.72
CA VAL A 68 -14.76 47.32 13.98
C VAL A 68 -13.57 47.07 13.04
N LEU A 69 -12.76 48.10 12.73
CA LEU A 69 -11.56 47.99 11.89
C LEU A 69 -10.24 47.77 12.64
N HIS A 70 -10.27 47.63 13.98
CA HIS A 70 -9.10 47.25 14.79
C HIS A 70 -9.15 45.81 15.34
N VAL A 71 -10.17 45.02 14.99
CA VAL A 71 -10.12 43.56 15.19
C VAL A 71 -9.54 42.91 13.94
N ASN A 72 -8.33 43.32 13.56
CA ASN A 72 -7.51 42.55 12.65
C ASN A 72 -6.42 41.84 13.46
N ALA A 73 -6.50 40.51 13.41
CA ALA A 73 -5.37 39.60 13.51
C ALA A 73 -4.67 39.48 14.88
N LEU A 74 -5.40 38.99 15.89
CA LEU A 74 -4.93 37.79 16.59
C LEU A 74 -5.93 36.66 16.34
N SER A 75 -6.09 36.27 15.07
CA SER A 75 -6.28 34.85 14.84
C SER A 75 -4.92 34.27 15.20
N ALA A 76 -4.77 33.71 16.40
CA ALA A 76 -3.64 32.85 16.67
C ALA A 76 -3.67 31.81 15.55
N ALA A 77 -2.72 31.90 14.61
CA ALA A 77 -2.65 30.96 13.51
C ALA A 77 -2.65 29.58 14.17
N SER A 78 -3.64 28.74 13.83
CA SER A 78 -3.66 27.36 14.30
C SER A 78 -2.28 26.78 14.07
N PRO A 79 -1.64 26.16 15.08
CA PRO A 79 -0.27 25.72 14.96
C PRO A 79 -0.14 24.83 13.72
N SER A 80 0.88 25.13 12.92
CA SER A 80 1.20 24.38 11.72
C SER A 80 1.35 22.89 12.06
N LEU A 81 1.27 22.01 11.06
CA LEU A 81 1.57 20.60 11.32
C LEU A 81 2.98 20.45 11.92
N ALA A 82 3.93 21.27 11.48
CA ALA A 82 5.30 21.27 11.99
C ALA A 82 5.38 21.48 13.51
N GLU A 83 4.59 22.42 14.03
CA GLU A 83 4.54 22.77 15.46
C GLU A 83 3.73 21.77 16.30
N ARG A 84 2.83 21.01 15.67
CA ARG A 84 1.97 20.02 16.36
C ARG A 84 2.60 18.64 16.48
N VAL A 85 3.57 18.29 15.64
CA VAL A 85 4.23 16.98 15.70
C VAL A 85 5.29 17.01 16.81
N VAL A 86 5.11 16.14 17.80
CA VAL A 86 6.12 15.84 18.81
C VAL A 86 6.93 14.65 18.32
N GLU A 87 8.21 14.89 18.04
CA GLU A 87 9.17 13.87 17.64
C GLU A 87 10.01 13.46 18.86
N HIS A 88 10.09 12.15 19.13
CA HIS A 88 10.92 11.58 20.17
C HIS A 88 11.74 10.41 19.62
N ARG A 89 13.04 10.38 19.91
CA ARG A 89 13.93 9.30 19.50
C ARG A 89 14.49 8.59 20.73
N LEU A 90 14.23 7.29 20.82
CA LEU A 90 14.72 6.47 21.92
C LEU A 90 16.21 6.13 21.74
N ALA A 91 16.88 5.76 22.84
CA ALA A 91 18.28 5.35 22.82
C ALA A 91 18.56 4.11 21.95
N ASN A 92 17.58 3.23 21.77
CA ASN A 92 17.67 2.07 20.88
C ASN A 92 17.38 2.39 19.39
N GLY A 93 17.22 3.67 19.06
CA GLY A 93 17.03 4.16 17.70
C GLY A 93 15.59 4.27 17.23
N LEU A 94 14.59 3.82 18.01
CA LEU A 94 13.18 3.94 17.66
C LEU A 94 12.77 5.41 17.51
N THR A 95 12.09 5.71 16.40
CA THR A 95 11.51 7.04 16.17
C THR A 95 10.02 7.00 16.49
N VAL A 96 9.56 7.95 17.30
CA VAL A 96 8.17 8.11 17.70
C VAL A 96 7.68 9.49 17.27
N LEU A 97 6.60 9.52 16.50
CA LEU A 97 5.95 10.74 16.03
C LEU A 97 4.56 10.82 16.63
N MET A 98 4.22 11.92 17.29
CA MET A 98 2.95 12.08 17.97
C MET A 98 2.24 13.36 17.54
N VAL A 99 0.92 13.27 17.32
CA VAL A 99 0.07 14.44 17.14
C VAL A 99 -1.16 14.32 18.04
N GLU A 100 -1.22 15.18 19.04
CA GLU A 100 -2.31 15.26 20.02
C GLU A 100 -3.57 15.89 19.41
N ARG A 101 -4.71 15.21 19.59
CA ARG A 101 -6.04 15.59 19.08
C ARG A 101 -7.15 15.06 19.99
N HIS A 102 -7.76 15.92 20.79
CA HIS A 102 -8.82 15.53 21.74
C HIS A 102 -10.25 15.57 21.17
N GLN A 103 -10.44 15.55 19.84
CA GLN A 103 -11.78 15.64 19.25
C GLN A 103 -12.63 14.39 19.51
N THR A 104 -11.99 13.23 19.55
CA THR A 104 -12.61 11.94 19.89
C THR A 104 -11.65 11.17 20.79
N PRO A 105 -12.14 10.35 21.74
CA PRO A 105 -11.30 9.58 22.68
C PRO A 105 -10.69 8.35 22.00
N VAL A 106 -10.04 8.54 20.86
CA VAL A 106 -9.47 7.50 19.99
C VAL A 106 -8.06 7.91 19.61
N VAL A 107 -7.16 6.93 19.59
CA VAL A 107 -5.81 7.03 19.04
C VAL A 107 -5.66 6.09 17.86
N SER A 108 -5.13 6.60 16.75
CA SER A 108 -4.70 5.79 15.60
C SER A 108 -3.21 5.65 15.61
N ILE A 109 -2.72 4.44 15.33
CA ILE A 109 -1.33 4.07 15.48
C ILE A 109 -0.87 3.36 14.21
N ASN A 110 0.31 3.74 13.72
CA ASN A 110 1.00 3.09 12.62
C ASN A 110 2.44 2.76 13.03
N ILE A 111 2.82 1.50 12.96
CA ILE A 111 4.20 1.03 13.08
C ILE A 111 4.68 0.68 11.69
N THR A 112 5.67 1.42 11.18
CA THR A 112 6.28 1.19 9.87
C THR A 112 7.73 0.73 10.05
N PHE A 113 8.07 -0.43 9.50
CA PHE A 113 9.43 -0.92 9.39
C PHE A 113 9.99 -0.62 8.00
N ALA A 114 11.22 -0.12 7.93
CA ALA A 114 11.96 0.05 6.67
C ALA A 114 12.50 -1.29 6.15
N VAL A 115 11.60 -2.27 5.99
CA VAL A 115 11.85 -3.65 5.59
C VAL A 115 10.78 -4.06 4.59
N GLY A 116 11.14 -4.71 3.48
CA GLY A 116 10.17 -5.26 2.54
C GLY A 116 10.85 -6.24 1.59
N GLY A 117 10.21 -6.53 0.45
CA GLY A 117 10.77 -7.43 -0.58
C GLY A 117 12.16 -7.02 -1.09
N ILE A 118 12.52 -5.74 -1.02
CA ILE A 118 13.84 -5.24 -1.40
C ILE A 118 14.98 -5.82 -0.54
N ASN A 119 14.67 -6.32 0.66
CA ASN A 119 15.62 -6.88 1.62
C ASN A 119 15.78 -8.40 1.50
N GLU A 120 15.06 -9.04 0.60
CA GLU A 120 15.09 -10.50 0.42
C GLU A 120 16.25 -10.95 -0.48
N GLN A 121 16.55 -12.24 -0.43
CA GLN A 121 17.55 -12.88 -1.30
C GLN A 121 16.88 -13.88 -2.24
N VAL A 122 17.46 -14.05 -3.43
CA VAL A 122 17.02 -15.06 -4.40
C VAL A 122 17.09 -16.46 -3.77
N GLY A 123 16.04 -17.25 -3.95
CA GLY A 123 15.87 -18.55 -3.28
C GLY A 123 15.22 -18.46 -1.90
N GLN A 124 14.96 -17.25 -1.41
CA GLN A 124 14.24 -16.98 -0.16
C GLN A 124 13.25 -15.82 -0.33
N THR A 125 12.67 -15.69 -1.52
CA THR A 125 11.72 -14.62 -1.82
C THR A 125 10.37 -14.87 -1.14
N GLY A 126 9.69 -13.79 -0.72
CA GLY A 126 8.45 -13.83 0.05
C GLY A 126 8.62 -13.88 1.56
N LEU A 127 9.85 -13.81 2.09
CA LEU A 127 10.13 -13.82 3.53
C LEU A 127 9.53 -12.64 4.27
N ALA A 128 9.55 -11.43 3.70
CA ALA A 128 8.98 -10.25 4.33
C ALA A 128 7.46 -10.39 4.46
N HIS A 129 6.80 -10.86 3.39
CA HIS A 129 5.36 -11.12 3.38
C HIS A 129 4.98 -12.27 4.31
N LEU A 130 5.71 -13.39 4.27
CA LEU A 130 5.46 -14.50 5.18
C LEU A 130 5.65 -14.06 6.65
N TYR A 131 6.69 -13.28 6.95
CA TYR A 131 6.91 -12.78 8.31
C TYR A 131 5.76 -11.87 8.77
N GLU A 132 5.17 -11.07 7.88
CA GLU A 132 3.98 -10.28 8.21
C GLU A 132 2.84 -11.15 8.75
N HIS A 133 2.55 -12.27 8.08
CA HIS A 133 1.57 -13.25 8.56
C HIS A 133 2.00 -13.86 9.90
N MET A 134 3.27 -14.25 9.99
CA MET A 134 3.81 -14.87 11.21
C MET A 134 3.77 -13.93 12.42
N ALA A 135 3.87 -12.62 12.22
CA ALA A 135 3.78 -11.62 13.27
C ALA A 135 2.42 -11.66 14.00
N PHE A 136 1.37 -12.20 13.38
CA PHE A 136 0.05 -12.38 14.01
C PHE A 136 -0.13 -13.75 14.69
N LYS A 137 0.84 -14.66 14.58
CA LYS A 137 0.79 -16.00 15.20
C LYS A 137 1.23 -16.00 16.68
N GLY A 138 1.42 -14.81 17.22
CA GLY A 138 1.61 -14.57 18.63
C GLY A 138 3.08 -14.46 19.04
N THR A 139 3.27 -14.48 20.35
CA THR A 139 4.54 -14.20 21.02
C THR A 139 4.75 -15.19 22.15
N ARG A 140 5.77 -15.01 22.97
CA ARG A 140 5.93 -15.83 24.18
C ARG A 140 4.81 -15.66 25.20
N THR A 141 4.07 -14.55 25.14
CA THR A 141 3.00 -14.23 26.11
C THR A 141 1.59 -14.22 25.52
N VAL A 142 1.45 -14.02 24.21
CA VAL A 142 0.15 -13.95 23.51
C VAL A 142 0.05 -15.09 22.50
N GLY A 143 -1.12 -15.73 22.41
CA GLY A 143 -1.39 -16.78 21.42
C GLY A 143 -0.96 -18.18 21.85
N THR A 144 -0.71 -18.40 23.15
CA THR A 144 -0.33 -19.69 23.72
C THR A 144 -0.89 -19.90 25.12
N THR A 145 -1.13 -21.16 25.50
CA THR A 145 -1.48 -21.54 26.87
C THR A 145 -0.24 -21.80 27.75
N ASP A 146 0.88 -22.24 27.16
CA ASP A 146 2.14 -22.55 27.85
C ASP A 146 3.32 -22.59 26.86
N TYR A 147 4.01 -21.45 26.68
CA TYR A 147 5.13 -21.35 25.75
C TYR A 147 6.31 -22.27 26.10
N GLU A 148 6.58 -22.48 27.38
CA GLU A 148 7.74 -23.26 27.82
C GLU A 148 7.60 -24.73 27.45
N LYS A 149 6.37 -25.26 27.45
CA LYS A 149 6.08 -26.61 26.93
C LYS A 149 5.96 -26.66 25.42
N GLU A 150 5.47 -25.59 24.81
CA GLU A 150 5.30 -25.49 23.36
C GLU A 150 6.65 -25.40 22.62
N LYS A 151 7.60 -24.61 23.14
CA LYS A 151 8.87 -24.30 22.49
C LYS A 151 9.66 -25.54 22.04
N PRO A 152 9.94 -26.57 22.88
CA PRO A 152 10.71 -27.73 22.43
C PRO A 152 10.03 -28.49 21.29
N ILE A 153 8.69 -28.48 21.24
CA ILE A 153 7.91 -29.10 20.16
C ILE A 153 8.09 -28.30 18.87
N LEU A 154 8.04 -26.96 18.94
CA LEU A 154 8.27 -26.09 17.79
C LEU A 154 9.71 -26.20 17.25
N ASP A 155 10.70 -26.27 18.14
CA ASP A 155 12.10 -26.44 17.76
C ASP A 155 12.30 -27.77 17.00
N GLU A 156 11.73 -28.87 17.50
CA GLU A 156 11.79 -30.16 16.82
C GLU A 156 10.99 -30.17 15.51
N LEU A 157 9.80 -29.55 15.49
CA LEU A 157 8.97 -29.41 14.30
C LEU A 157 9.71 -28.65 13.19
N ALA A 158 10.46 -27.61 13.52
CA ALA A 158 11.26 -26.87 12.57
C ALA A 158 12.39 -27.73 11.97
N LEU A 159 13.05 -28.58 12.77
CA LEU A 159 14.07 -29.51 12.30
C LEU A 159 13.47 -30.59 11.40
N VAL A 160 12.45 -31.31 11.89
CA VAL A 160 11.80 -32.40 11.17
C VAL A 160 11.16 -31.90 9.88
N GLY A 161 10.46 -30.76 9.91
CA GLY A 161 9.82 -30.20 8.72
C GLY A 161 10.83 -29.71 7.69
N THR A 162 11.94 -29.11 8.10
CA THR A 162 13.03 -28.71 7.18
C THR A 162 13.68 -29.92 6.52
N GLU A 163 13.96 -30.99 7.29
CA GLU A 163 14.52 -32.22 6.74
C GLU A 163 13.52 -32.92 5.80
N LEU A 164 12.24 -32.97 6.16
CA LEU A 164 11.18 -33.53 5.33
C LEU A 164 11.11 -32.83 3.97
N ASP A 165 11.04 -31.50 3.96
CA ASP A 165 10.98 -30.69 2.73
C ASP A 165 12.23 -30.90 1.84
N GLN A 166 13.42 -31.00 2.45
CA GLN A 166 14.67 -31.26 1.72
C GLN A 166 14.65 -32.65 1.08
N ARG A 167 14.31 -33.70 1.84
CA ARG A 167 14.27 -35.07 1.32
C ARG A 167 13.19 -35.28 0.26
N GLN A 168 12.04 -34.62 0.39
CA GLN A 168 11.00 -34.66 -0.63
C GLN A 168 11.48 -34.05 -1.95
N ARG A 169 12.21 -32.93 -1.91
CA ARG A 169 12.82 -32.32 -3.10
C ARG A 169 13.88 -33.23 -3.73
N ASP A 170 14.77 -33.81 -2.91
CA ASP A 170 15.81 -34.73 -3.39
C ASP A 170 15.20 -35.98 -4.02
N MET A 171 14.13 -36.52 -3.43
CA MET A 171 13.38 -37.64 -3.99
C MET A 171 12.70 -37.26 -5.31
N ALA A 172 12.09 -36.08 -5.40
CA ALA A 172 11.45 -35.59 -6.63
C ALA A 172 12.49 -35.45 -7.77
N ALA A 173 13.69 -34.97 -7.47
CA ALA A 173 14.79 -34.89 -8.43
C ALA A 173 15.29 -36.27 -8.92
N LYS A 174 15.22 -37.30 -8.07
CA LYS A 174 15.58 -38.68 -8.43
C LYS A 174 14.48 -39.42 -9.21
N GLY A 175 13.22 -39.01 -9.09
CA GLY A 175 12.09 -39.64 -9.76
C GLY A 175 12.00 -41.14 -9.47
N SER A 176 11.95 -41.98 -10.51
CA SER A 176 11.87 -43.44 -10.37
C SER A 176 13.10 -44.10 -9.76
N HIS A 177 14.23 -43.38 -9.65
CA HIS A 177 15.47 -43.90 -9.06
C HIS A 177 15.52 -43.82 -7.53
N ALA A 178 14.51 -43.24 -6.87
CA ALA A 178 14.44 -43.19 -5.41
C ALA A 178 14.25 -44.59 -4.80
N THR A 179 15.12 -44.93 -3.85
CA THR A 179 15.17 -46.22 -3.16
C THR A 179 13.98 -46.42 -2.20
N ALA A 180 13.70 -47.67 -1.84
CA ALA A 180 12.66 -47.98 -0.85
C ALA A 180 12.97 -47.40 0.54
N GLU A 181 14.26 -47.35 0.92
CA GLU A 181 14.72 -46.80 2.19
C GLU A 181 14.49 -45.29 2.28
N GLU A 182 14.74 -44.55 1.20
CA GLU A 182 14.47 -43.11 1.14
C GLU A 182 12.97 -42.82 1.29
N ARG A 183 12.11 -43.60 0.63
CA ARG A 183 10.65 -43.47 0.76
C ARG A 183 10.19 -43.75 2.19
N ALA A 184 10.67 -44.84 2.80
CA ALA A 184 10.36 -45.18 4.19
C ALA A 184 10.82 -44.10 5.17
N THR A 185 11.98 -43.47 4.92
CA THR A 185 12.47 -42.35 5.73
C THR A 185 11.56 -41.13 5.63
N ILE A 186 11.11 -40.76 4.43
CA ILE A 186 10.17 -39.66 4.21
C ILE A 186 8.83 -39.95 4.90
N GLU A 187 8.30 -41.17 4.80
CA GLU A 187 7.06 -41.57 5.49
C GLU A 187 7.19 -41.46 7.01
N SER A 188 8.33 -41.88 7.58
CA SER A 188 8.62 -41.74 9.01
C SER A 188 8.66 -40.27 9.45
N LEU A 189 9.38 -39.42 8.71
CA LEU A 189 9.45 -37.97 8.97
C LEU A 189 8.08 -37.30 8.83
N GLN A 190 7.30 -37.67 7.81
CA GLN A 190 5.93 -37.18 7.61
C GLN A 190 5.05 -37.51 8.82
N LYS A 191 5.13 -38.74 9.34
CA LYS A 191 4.39 -39.15 10.54
C LYS A 191 4.83 -38.33 11.75
N ARG A 192 6.14 -38.22 12.00
CA ARG A 192 6.67 -37.42 13.12
C ARG A 192 6.26 -35.95 13.00
N PHE A 193 6.28 -35.38 11.80
CA PHE A 193 5.86 -34.02 11.52
C PHE A 193 4.39 -33.80 11.91
N LEU A 194 3.48 -34.67 11.48
CA LEU A 194 2.06 -34.58 11.81
C LEU A 194 1.81 -34.73 13.32
N ASP A 195 2.52 -35.65 13.98
CA ASP A 195 2.44 -35.85 15.43
C ASP A 195 2.91 -34.59 16.19
N LEU A 196 3.99 -33.93 15.74
CA LEU A 196 4.51 -32.70 16.33
C LEU A 196 3.56 -31.52 16.08
N GLN A 197 2.95 -31.40 14.89
CA GLN A 197 1.94 -30.38 14.63
C GLN A 197 0.73 -30.53 15.55
N ALA A 198 0.24 -31.76 15.74
CA ALA A 198 -0.89 -32.04 16.63
C ALA A 198 -0.55 -31.72 18.10
N GLN A 199 0.67 -32.01 18.55
CA GLN A 199 1.14 -31.66 19.90
C GLN A 199 1.25 -30.14 20.07
N ALA A 200 1.86 -29.43 19.11
CA ALA A 200 1.99 -27.98 19.18
C ALA A 200 0.61 -27.29 19.21
N ALA A 201 -0.35 -27.76 18.40
CA ALA A 201 -1.70 -27.20 18.32
C ALA A 201 -2.46 -27.19 19.67
N GLN A 202 -2.11 -28.07 20.62
CA GLN A 202 -2.71 -28.09 21.96
C GLN A 202 -2.38 -26.84 22.78
N TYR A 203 -1.29 -26.15 22.44
CA TYR A 203 -0.85 -24.95 23.12
C TYR A 203 -1.32 -23.67 22.43
N VAL A 204 -1.69 -23.73 21.15
CA VAL A 204 -2.01 -22.54 20.35
C VAL A 204 -3.37 -21.95 20.74
N ILE A 205 -3.39 -20.64 21.03
CA ILE A 205 -4.62 -19.85 21.11
C ILE A 205 -4.72 -19.03 19.83
N GLY A 206 -5.48 -19.55 18.86
CA GLY A 206 -5.59 -18.97 17.52
C GLY A 206 -6.17 -17.54 17.54
N ASN A 207 -5.60 -16.66 16.72
CA ASN A 207 -6.05 -15.28 16.51
C ASN A 207 -6.10 -14.40 17.78
N GLU A 208 -5.44 -14.80 18.87
CA GLU A 208 -5.60 -14.14 20.18
C GLU A 208 -5.26 -12.65 20.13
N MET A 209 -4.23 -12.25 19.38
CA MET A 209 -3.84 -10.85 19.24
C MET A 209 -4.95 -10.00 18.62
N ALA A 210 -5.56 -10.46 17.53
CA ALA A 210 -6.65 -9.77 16.88
C ALA A 210 -7.90 -9.72 17.79
N LEU A 211 -8.20 -10.84 18.46
CA LEU A 211 -9.32 -10.93 19.39
C LEU A 211 -9.14 -10.04 20.64
N LEU A 212 -7.91 -9.87 21.13
CA LEU A 212 -7.61 -8.94 22.21
C LEU A 212 -7.95 -7.51 21.78
N TYR A 213 -7.47 -7.08 20.61
CA TYR A 213 -7.81 -5.76 20.10
C TYR A 213 -9.31 -5.57 19.89
N GLN A 214 -9.99 -6.54 19.27
CA GLN A 214 -11.42 -6.49 19.03
C GLN A 214 -12.23 -6.37 20.34
N ARG A 215 -11.91 -7.19 21.36
CA ARG A 215 -12.54 -7.12 22.69
C ARG A 215 -12.36 -5.77 23.38
N HIS A 216 -11.31 -5.03 23.01
CA HIS A 216 -10.98 -3.72 23.56
C HIS A 216 -11.36 -2.55 22.64
N GLY A 217 -12.20 -2.78 21.62
CA GLY A 217 -12.72 -1.74 20.73
C GLY A 217 -11.76 -1.32 19.62
N GLY A 218 -10.76 -2.16 19.33
CA GLY A 218 -9.83 -1.96 18.22
C GLY A 218 -10.54 -2.06 16.87
N VAL A 219 -10.28 -1.09 16.00
CA VAL A 219 -10.79 -1.04 14.63
C VAL A 219 -9.67 -0.76 13.65
N GLY A 220 -9.82 -1.27 12.43
CA GLY A 220 -8.82 -1.10 11.37
C GLY A 220 -7.48 -1.76 11.70
N LEU A 221 -7.46 -2.81 12.53
CA LEU A 221 -6.28 -3.66 12.68
C LEU A 221 -5.92 -4.24 11.31
N ASN A 222 -4.74 -3.91 10.82
CA ASN A 222 -4.30 -4.36 9.51
C ASN A 222 -2.78 -4.38 9.42
N ALA A 223 -2.28 -5.09 8.42
CA ALA A 223 -0.90 -5.06 8.03
C ALA A 223 -0.76 -5.01 6.50
N SER A 224 0.40 -4.57 6.04
CA SER A 224 0.74 -4.61 4.63
C SER A 224 2.25 -4.73 4.47
N THR A 225 2.67 -5.55 3.52
CA THR A 225 4.07 -5.61 3.08
C THR A 225 4.18 -5.22 1.61
N GLY A 226 5.05 -4.25 1.34
CA GLY A 226 5.43 -3.84 -0.01
C GLY A 226 6.88 -4.21 -0.33
N LYS A 227 7.43 -3.61 -1.40
CA LYS A 227 8.86 -3.73 -1.69
C LYS A 227 9.73 -3.11 -0.62
N ASP A 228 9.26 -1.99 -0.07
CA ASP A 228 10.10 -1.13 0.75
C ASP A 228 9.84 -1.22 2.24
N LEU A 229 8.58 -1.49 2.60
CA LEU A 229 8.04 -1.31 3.94
C LEU A 229 7.09 -2.43 4.33
N THR A 230 7.10 -2.76 5.61
CA THR A 230 6.07 -3.55 6.30
C THR A 230 5.43 -2.66 7.35
N ARG A 231 4.10 -2.58 7.33
CA ARG A 231 3.32 -1.67 8.17
C ARG A 231 2.30 -2.44 8.98
N TYR A 232 2.08 -1.99 10.21
CA TYR A 232 1.03 -2.47 11.09
C TYR A 232 0.25 -1.30 11.63
N MET A 233 -1.07 -1.35 11.54
CA MET A 233 -1.90 -0.20 11.86
C MET A 233 -3.19 -0.62 12.57
N ILE A 234 -3.64 0.23 13.48
CA ILE A 234 -4.83 0.03 14.30
C ILE A 234 -5.33 1.36 14.86
N SER A 235 -6.63 1.49 15.13
CA SER A 235 -7.19 2.54 15.99
C SER A 235 -7.87 1.94 17.22
N LEU A 236 -7.70 2.58 18.38
CA LEU A 236 -8.18 2.11 19.67
C LEU A 236 -8.75 3.26 20.50
N PRO A 237 -9.67 3.01 21.45
CA PRO A 237 -9.98 3.97 22.51
C PRO A 237 -8.70 4.39 23.24
N SER A 238 -8.54 5.68 23.53
CA SER A 238 -7.29 6.25 24.07
C SER A 238 -6.81 5.58 25.37
N ASN A 239 -7.75 5.16 26.22
CA ASN A 239 -7.46 4.43 27.46
C ASN A 239 -6.92 3.00 27.25
N ARG A 240 -6.85 2.49 26.02
CA ARG A 240 -6.27 1.19 25.66
C ARG A 240 -4.84 1.29 25.12
N LEU A 241 -4.23 2.47 25.11
CA LEU A 241 -2.84 2.64 24.69
C LEU A 241 -1.84 1.76 25.46
N PRO A 242 -1.97 1.52 26.79
CA PRO A 242 -1.10 0.58 27.50
C PRO A 242 -1.22 -0.87 27.01
N LEU A 243 -2.42 -1.31 26.60
CA LEU A 243 -2.62 -2.64 26.02
C LEU A 243 -1.89 -2.76 24.68
N TRP A 244 -2.06 -1.77 23.80
CA TRP A 244 -1.34 -1.71 22.53
C TRP A 244 0.17 -1.76 22.74
N ALA A 245 0.70 -0.94 23.65
CA ALA A 245 2.13 -0.89 23.92
C ALA A 245 2.66 -2.24 24.43
N ALA A 246 1.90 -2.94 25.27
CA ALA A 246 2.26 -4.28 25.75
C ALA A 246 2.27 -5.32 24.60
N ILE A 247 1.21 -5.35 23.79
CA ILE A 247 1.09 -6.31 22.67
C ILE A 247 2.17 -6.06 21.61
N GLU A 248 2.34 -4.82 21.15
CA GLU A 248 3.25 -4.51 20.05
C GLU A 248 4.72 -4.55 20.44
N SER A 249 5.06 -4.16 21.68
CA SER A 249 6.44 -4.31 22.14
C SER A 249 6.82 -5.78 22.30
N ASP A 250 5.91 -6.63 22.79
CA ASP A 250 6.16 -8.07 22.87
C ASP A 250 6.21 -8.71 21.47
N ARG A 251 5.38 -8.26 20.53
CA ARG A 251 5.45 -8.70 19.13
C ARG A 251 6.77 -8.32 18.46
N MET A 252 7.28 -7.13 18.74
CA MET A 252 8.57 -6.67 18.24
C MET A 252 9.75 -7.38 18.92
N ALA A 253 9.63 -7.79 20.19
CA ALA A 253 10.73 -8.39 20.94
C ALA A 253 10.78 -9.91 20.83
N ASN A 254 9.62 -10.58 20.91
CA ASN A 254 9.50 -12.00 21.17
C ASN A 254 8.47 -12.69 20.25
N PRO A 255 8.50 -12.50 18.92
CA PRO A 255 7.60 -13.21 18.03
C PRO A 255 7.86 -14.72 18.10
N VAL A 256 6.79 -15.50 17.98
CA VAL A 256 6.89 -16.97 17.90
C VAL A 256 6.23 -17.41 16.60
N LEU A 257 6.97 -18.16 15.78
CA LEU A 257 6.54 -18.62 14.45
C LEU A 257 5.58 -19.82 14.53
N ARG A 258 4.52 -19.70 15.34
CA ARG A 258 3.50 -20.75 15.49
C ARG A 258 2.77 -21.00 14.19
N GLU A 259 2.34 -22.24 13.97
CA GLU A 259 1.60 -22.64 12.77
C GLU A 259 2.35 -22.35 11.45
N PHE A 260 3.68 -22.18 11.47
CA PHE A 260 4.49 -21.78 10.31
C PHE A 260 4.13 -22.51 9.02
N TYR A 261 4.12 -23.84 9.04
CA TYR A 261 3.86 -24.65 7.84
C TYR A 261 2.43 -24.51 7.33
N LYS A 262 1.46 -24.30 8.24
CA LYS A 262 0.07 -24.03 7.87
C LYS A 262 -0.02 -22.66 7.21
N GLU A 263 0.64 -21.66 7.78
CA GLU A 263 0.63 -20.29 7.23
C GLU A 263 1.38 -20.17 5.91
N ARG A 264 2.50 -20.90 5.75
CA ARG A 264 3.19 -21.04 4.46
C ARG A 264 2.25 -21.60 3.38
N GLY A 265 1.38 -22.55 3.75
CA GLY A 265 0.33 -23.06 2.88
C GLY A 265 -0.75 -22.02 2.55
N VAL A 266 -1.15 -21.19 3.52
CA VAL A 266 -2.08 -20.06 3.29
C VAL A 266 -1.48 -19.03 2.34
N VAL A 267 -0.20 -18.65 2.51
CA VAL A 267 0.50 -17.73 1.61
C VAL A 267 0.62 -18.30 0.21
N MET A 268 0.83 -19.61 0.06
CA MET A 268 0.83 -20.25 -1.26
C MET A 268 -0.56 -20.19 -1.92
N GLU A 269 -1.63 -20.38 -1.15
CA GLU A 269 -2.99 -20.25 -1.68
C GLU A 269 -3.33 -18.81 -2.04
N GLU A 270 -2.87 -17.85 -1.24
CA GLU A 270 -2.95 -16.44 -1.58
C GLU A 270 -2.23 -16.13 -2.88
N ARG A 271 -1.02 -16.66 -3.09
CA ARG A 271 -0.29 -16.51 -4.35
C ARG A 271 -1.10 -17.04 -5.53
N ARG A 272 -1.72 -18.22 -5.40
CA ARG A 272 -2.58 -18.76 -6.46
C ARG A 272 -3.71 -17.79 -6.78
N LEU A 273 -4.46 -17.37 -5.77
CA LEU A 273 -5.63 -16.50 -5.96
C LEU A 273 -5.28 -15.09 -6.46
N ARG A 274 -4.15 -14.52 -6.01
CA ARG A 274 -3.81 -13.11 -6.26
C ARG A 274 -2.88 -12.90 -7.44
N ASN A 275 -2.10 -13.91 -7.82
CA ASN A 275 -1.11 -13.83 -8.90
C ASN A 275 -1.40 -14.87 -9.97
N ASP A 276 -1.30 -16.17 -9.65
CA ASP A 276 -1.29 -17.22 -10.67
C ASP A 276 -2.65 -17.35 -11.42
N ASP A 277 -3.77 -17.28 -10.70
CA ASP A 277 -5.14 -17.35 -11.21
C ASP A 277 -5.81 -15.95 -11.36
N SER A 278 -5.03 -14.89 -11.21
CA SER A 278 -5.49 -13.50 -11.35
C SER A 278 -4.94 -12.91 -12.65
N PRO A 279 -5.78 -12.54 -13.64
CA PRO A 279 -5.29 -12.01 -14.91
C PRO A 279 -4.43 -10.76 -14.72
N ASN A 280 -4.85 -9.85 -13.84
CA ASN A 280 -4.09 -8.65 -13.51
C ASN A 280 -2.85 -8.97 -12.66
N GLY A 281 -2.96 -9.91 -11.72
CA GLY A 281 -1.83 -10.33 -10.88
C GLY A 281 -0.68 -10.88 -11.71
N LEU A 282 -0.97 -11.82 -12.61
CA LEU A 282 0.00 -12.41 -13.53
C LEU A 282 0.58 -11.38 -14.52
N LEU A 283 -0.27 -10.49 -15.05
CA LEU A 283 0.16 -9.41 -15.94
C LEU A 283 1.18 -8.49 -15.25
N PHE A 284 0.87 -8.01 -14.05
CA PHE A 284 1.75 -7.12 -13.30
C PHE A 284 3.03 -7.82 -12.80
N GLU A 285 2.95 -9.08 -12.38
CA GLU A 285 4.14 -9.86 -11.99
C GLU A 285 5.09 -10.02 -13.19
N THR A 286 4.56 -10.38 -14.35
CA THR A 286 5.33 -10.57 -15.58
C THR A 286 5.92 -9.24 -16.08
N PHE A 287 5.11 -8.17 -16.07
CA PHE A 287 5.54 -6.82 -16.41
C PHE A 287 6.69 -6.33 -15.51
N THR A 288 6.53 -6.43 -14.20
CA THR A 288 7.51 -5.91 -13.23
C THR A 288 8.81 -6.71 -13.31
N SER A 289 8.73 -8.03 -13.46
CA SER A 289 9.89 -8.91 -13.64
C SER A 289 10.63 -8.64 -14.96
N ALA A 290 9.91 -8.26 -16.02
CA ALA A 290 10.52 -7.88 -17.29
C ALA A 290 11.14 -6.48 -17.26
N ALA A 291 10.57 -5.57 -16.46
CA ALA A 291 11.06 -4.20 -16.31
C ALA A 291 12.36 -4.14 -15.50
N PHE A 292 12.50 -4.95 -14.44
CA PHE A 292 13.73 -5.01 -13.63
C PHE A 292 14.50 -6.32 -13.86
N ARG A 293 15.70 -6.24 -14.44
CA ARG A 293 16.55 -7.42 -14.73
C ARG A 293 17.44 -7.83 -13.57
N ALA A 294 17.80 -6.88 -12.70
CA ALA A 294 18.76 -7.10 -11.63
C ALA A 294 18.23 -6.66 -10.28
N HIS A 295 17.58 -5.49 -10.21
CA HIS A 295 17.11 -4.94 -8.94
C HIS A 295 15.98 -5.80 -8.34
N SER A 296 15.95 -5.94 -7.01
CA SER A 296 14.96 -6.78 -6.29
C SER A 296 13.51 -6.31 -6.42
N TYR A 297 13.29 -5.11 -6.96
CA TYR A 297 11.96 -4.65 -7.38
C TYR A 297 11.31 -5.56 -8.44
N GLY A 298 12.10 -6.29 -9.23
CA GLY A 298 11.59 -7.28 -10.18
C GLY A 298 11.06 -8.56 -9.55
N VAL A 299 11.38 -8.86 -8.30
CA VAL A 299 10.94 -10.08 -7.61
C VAL A 299 9.56 -9.84 -6.97
N PRO A 300 8.53 -10.67 -7.15
CA PRO A 300 7.20 -10.46 -6.56
C PRO A 300 7.25 -10.42 -5.03
N THR A 301 6.47 -9.53 -4.39
CA THR A 301 6.53 -9.31 -2.93
C THR A 301 6.08 -10.54 -2.14
N ILE A 302 5.12 -11.29 -2.70
CA ILE A 302 4.66 -12.56 -2.12
C ILE A 302 5.71 -13.68 -2.24
N GLY A 303 6.72 -13.50 -3.09
CA GLY A 303 7.75 -14.50 -3.40
C GLY A 303 7.39 -15.40 -4.58
N TRP A 304 8.39 -16.07 -5.14
CA TRP A 304 8.20 -17.11 -6.14
C TRP A 304 7.59 -18.36 -5.50
N GLY A 305 6.67 -19.05 -6.18
CA GLY A 305 6.02 -20.25 -5.63
C GLY A 305 7.00 -21.33 -5.18
N SER A 306 8.10 -21.53 -5.92
CA SER A 306 9.19 -22.44 -5.53
C SER A 306 9.89 -22.03 -4.25
N ASP A 307 10.10 -20.71 -4.07
CA ASP A 307 10.79 -20.17 -2.92
C ASP A 307 9.90 -20.25 -1.69
N ILE A 308 8.62 -19.84 -1.79
CA ILE A 308 7.61 -19.91 -0.73
C ILE A 308 7.57 -21.32 -0.13
N LEU A 309 7.49 -22.35 -0.97
CA LEU A 309 7.43 -23.75 -0.53
C LEU A 309 8.73 -24.25 0.13
N SER A 310 9.86 -23.57 -0.11
CA SER A 310 11.15 -23.88 0.49
C SER A 310 11.49 -23.07 1.75
N LEU A 311 10.71 -22.03 2.08
CA LEU A 311 10.94 -21.20 3.26
C LEU A 311 10.84 -22.02 4.55
N THR A 312 11.79 -21.85 5.47
CA THR A 312 11.85 -22.57 6.74
C THR A 312 11.66 -21.64 7.94
N PRO A 313 11.21 -22.15 9.11
CA PRO A 313 11.12 -21.33 10.32
C PRO A 313 12.45 -20.64 10.67
N VAL A 314 13.56 -21.34 10.48
CA VAL A 314 14.91 -20.83 10.77
C VAL A 314 15.28 -19.66 9.84
N ALA A 315 15.00 -19.76 8.55
CA ALA A 315 15.25 -18.68 7.60
C ALA A 315 14.38 -17.45 7.90
N THR A 316 13.11 -17.66 8.25
CA THR A 316 12.19 -16.59 8.65
C THR A 316 12.61 -15.90 9.94
N GLU A 317 13.06 -16.67 10.95
CA GLU A 317 13.58 -16.09 12.19
C GLU A 317 14.89 -15.32 11.95
N ALA A 318 15.78 -15.83 11.10
CA ALA A 318 17.02 -15.14 10.72
C ALA A 318 16.73 -13.81 10.00
N PHE A 319 15.76 -13.80 9.08
CA PHE A 319 15.31 -12.59 8.40
C PHE A 319 14.78 -11.55 9.39
N PHE A 320 13.92 -11.98 10.31
CA PHE A 320 13.41 -11.12 11.39
C PHE A 320 14.56 -10.51 12.20
N LYS A 321 15.47 -11.33 12.75
CA LYS A 321 16.59 -10.87 13.58
C LYS A 321 17.54 -9.91 12.85
N THR A 322 17.64 -10.03 11.52
CA THR A 322 18.51 -9.18 10.70
C THR A 322 17.86 -7.84 10.38
N HIS A 323 16.55 -7.82 10.11
CA HIS A 323 15.89 -6.67 9.50
C HIS A 323 14.91 -5.93 10.42
N TYR A 324 14.33 -6.59 11.41
CA TYR A 324 13.34 -5.98 12.29
C TYR A 324 13.94 -5.59 13.64
N GLY A 325 13.74 -4.34 14.01
CA GLY A 325 14.08 -3.84 15.33
C GLY A 325 13.80 -2.34 15.48
N PRO A 326 13.96 -1.80 16.69
CA PRO A 326 13.54 -0.44 17.03
C PRO A 326 14.19 0.63 16.15
N ASN A 327 15.50 0.53 15.90
CA ASN A 327 16.28 1.44 15.02
C ASN A 327 15.88 1.44 13.53
N ARG A 328 14.93 0.59 13.12
CA ARG A 328 14.39 0.52 11.75
C ARG A 328 12.87 0.72 11.70
N ALA A 329 12.28 1.05 12.84
CA ALA A 329 10.86 1.26 12.99
C ALA A 329 10.57 2.73 13.27
N THR A 330 9.43 3.19 12.74
CA THR A 330 8.79 4.44 13.14
C THR A 330 7.42 4.12 13.69
N ILE A 331 7.10 4.64 14.87
CA ILE A 331 5.75 4.60 15.44
C ILE A 331 5.15 6.00 15.31
N ALA A 332 4.05 6.12 14.56
CA ALA A 332 3.24 7.33 14.53
C ALA A 332 1.95 7.12 15.34
N LEU A 333 1.68 8.01 16.31
CA LEU A 333 0.46 8.03 17.11
C LEU A 333 -0.28 9.35 16.92
N VAL A 334 -1.54 9.28 16.51
CA VAL A 334 -2.36 10.48 16.28
C VAL A 334 -3.72 10.30 16.95
N GLY A 335 -4.11 11.25 17.80
CA GLY A 335 -5.41 11.18 18.48
C GLY A 335 -5.38 11.72 19.90
N ASP A 336 -6.32 11.24 20.72
CA ASP A 336 -6.45 11.67 22.12
C ASP A 336 -5.35 11.02 22.98
N ILE A 337 -4.20 11.69 23.07
CA ILE A 337 -3.00 11.25 23.79
C ILE A 337 -2.36 12.41 24.53
N ASP A 338 -1.68 12.12 25.63
CA ASP A 338 -0.74 13.03 26.28
C ASP A 338 0.68 12.65 25.83
N PRO A 339 1.40 13.49 25.07
CA PRO A 339 2.71 13.12 24.53
C PRO A 339 3.73 12.71 25.60
N LYS A 340 3.73 13.36 26.77
CA LYS A 340 4.70 13.04 27.85
C LYS A 340 4.42 11.66 28.44
N LYS A 341 3.16 11.35 28.72
CA LYS A 341 2.76 10.02 29.22
C LYS A 341 2.99 8.94 28.16
N THR A 342 2.75 9.27 26.90
CA THR A 342 2.95 8.35 25.77
C THR A 342 4.43 8.01 25.60
N ILE A 343 5.32 9.00 25.67
CA ILE A 343 6.77 8.78 25.65
C ILE A 343 7.19 7.85 26.80
N ALA A 344 6.77 8.14 28.03
CA ALA A 344 7.13 7.33 29.19
C ALA A 344 6.66 5.86 29.03
N LEU A 345 5.45 5.65 28.50
CA LEU A 345 4.93 4.31 28.19
C LEU A 345 5.80 3.59 27.14
N ILE A 346 6.15 4.27 26.05
CA ILE A 346 6.96 3.69 24.97
C ILE A 346 8.39 3.38 25.44
N GLU A 347 8.99 4.24 26.25
CA GLU A 347 10.30 3.97 26.85
C GLU A 347 10.27 2.77 27.80
N GLN A 348 9.19 2.64 28.60
CA GLN A 348 9.01 1.51 29.51
C GLN A 348 8.81 0.17 28.79
N THR A 349 8.21 0.19 27.60
CA THR A 349 7.93 -1.01 26.80
C THR A 349 9.00 -1.23 25.71
N PHE A 350 8.95 -0.47 24.62
CA PHE A 350 9.83 -0.60 23.46
C PHE A 350 11.28 -0.22 23.77
N GLY A 351 11.54 0.66 24.74
CA GLY A 351 12.91 1.10 25.08
C GLY A 351 13.82 -0.01 25.60
N LYS A 352 13.26 -1.15 26.02
CA LYS A 352 14.01 -2.33 26.48
C LYS A 352 14.44 -3.25 25.34
N ILE A 353 13.90 -3.05 24.14
CA ILE A 353 14.19 -3.88 22.98
C ILE A 353 15.55 -3.44 22.41
N PRO A 354 16.51 -4.34 22.21
CA PRO A 354 17.79 -3.99 21.61
C PRO A 354 17.60 -3.54 20.16
N ALA A 355 18.48 -2.65 19.70
CA ALA A 355 18.54 -2.30 18.28
C ALA A 355 18.85 -3.54 17.43
N ALA A 356 18.23 -3.63 16.25
CA ALA A 356 18.61 -4.62 15.24
C ALA A 356 20.03 -4.33 14.73
N PRO A 357 20.77 -5.36 14.30
CA PRO A 357 22.05 -5.18 13.64
C PRO A 357 21.91 -4.29 12.39
N PRO A 358 23.00 -3.63 11.95
CA PRO A 358 23.00 -2.89 10.70
C PRO A 358 22.53 -3.78 9.54
N SER A 359 21.62 -3.27 8.72
CA SER A 359 21.22 -3.97 7.49
C SER A 359 22.41 -4.15 6.58
N PRO A 360 22.53 -5.28 5.87
CA PRO A 360 23.32 -5.31 4.65
C PRO A 360 22.87 -4.18 3.71
N PRO A 361 23.80 -3.42 3.10
CA PRO A 361 23.46 -2.40 2.14
C PRO A 361 22.88 -3.04 0.87
N LEU A 362 22.01 -2.30 0.18
CA LEU A 362 21.57 -2.69 -1.15
C LEU A 362 22.70 -2.41 -2.14
N VAL A 363 23.23 -3.47 -2.75
CA VAL A 363 24.38 -3.38 -3.66
C VAL A 363 23.93 -3.38 -5.13
N THR A 364 22.89 -4.14 -5.44
CA THR A 364 22.40 -4.30 -6.80
C THR A 364 21.63 -3.06 -7.24
N VAL A 365 22.07 -2.44 -8.34
CA VAL A 365 21.39 -1.33 -9.01
C VAL A 365 20.84 -1.84 -10.35
N GLU A 366 19.65 -1.40 -10.74
CA GLU A 366 19.10 -1.76 -12.05
C GLU A 366 19.96 -1.15 -13.18
N PRO A 367 20.46 -1.95 -14.13
CA PRO A 367 21.15 -1.41 -15.29
C PRO A 367 20.20 -0.58 -16.16
N GLU A 368 20.73 0.49 -16.75
CA GLU A 368 20.02 1.31 -17.72
C GLU A 368 19.34 0.44 -18.80
N GLN A 369 18.04 0.68 -19.02
CA GLN A 369 17.31 0.05 -20.11
C GLN A 369 17.67 0.72 -21.45
N ARG A 370 18.14 -0.07 -22.42
CA ARG A 370 18.62 0.41 -23.74
C ARG A 370 17.77 -0.05 -24.92
N GLY A 371 16.51 -0.37 -24.69
CA GLY A 371 15.61 -0.91 -25.70
C GLY A 371 14.25 -1.27 -25.12
N GLU A 372 13.23 -1.21 -25.96
CA GLU A 372 11.88 -1.62 -25.58
C GLU A 372 11.85 -3.10 -25.19
N ARG A 373 11.16 -3.41 -24.10
CA ARG A 373 10.86 -4.78 -23.69
C ARG A 373 9.36 -5.02 -23.84
N ARG A 374 8.97 -6.15 -24.40
CA ARG A 374 7.56 -6.54 -24.55
C ARG A 374 7.34 -7.93 -23.99
N VAL A 375 6.27 -8.09 -23.24
CA VAL A 375 5.79 -9.37 -22.74
C VAL A 375 4.31 -9.52 -23.04
N GLU A 376 3.91 -10.75 -23.31
CA GLU A 376 2.52 -11.14 -23.58
C GLU A 376 2.13 -12.21 -22.57
N VAL A 377 0.98 -12.03 -21.93
CA VAL A 377 0.42 -12.96 -20.96
C VAL A 377 -0.87 -13.50 -21.53
N GLU A 378 -0.92 -14.81 -21.75
CA GLU A 378 -2.16 -15.48 -22.16
C GLU A 378 -3.02 -15.80 -20.93
N PHE A 379 -4.26 -15.29 -20.93
CA PHE A 379 -5.24 -15.60 -19.88
C PHE A 379 -6.65 -15.55 -20.45
N ASP A 380 -7.58 -16.37 -19.96
CA ASP A 380 -8.99 -16.29 -20.38
C ASP A 380 -9.71 -15.14 -19.64
N ALA A 381 -9.40 -13.91 -20.04
CA ALA A 381 -9.95 -12.68 -19.47
C ALA A 381 -10.04 -11.56 -20.52
N GLU A 382 -10.65 -10.44 -20.14
CA GLU A 382 -10.65 -9.23 -20.98
C GLU A 382 -9.22 -8.72 -21.21
N PRO A 383 -8.89 -8.19 -22.40
CA PRO A 383 -7.56 -7.67 -22.67
C PRO A 383 -7.20 -6.54 -21.71
N ALA A 384 -5.91 -6.43 -21.40
CA ALA A 384 -5.37 -5.38 -20.56
C ALA A 384 -3.97 -4.99 -21.05
N LEU A 385 -3.59 -3.75 -20.75
CA LEU A 385 -2.33 -3.15 -21.19
C LEU A 385 -1.66 -2.48 -19.99
N VAL A 386 -0.35 -2.71 -19.86
CA VAL A 386 0.53 -2.03 -18.91
C VAL A 386 1.75 -1.51 -19.66
N ILE A 387 2.08 -0.23 -19.48
CA ILE A 387 3.24 0.43 -20.07
C ILE A 387 4.04 1.07 -18.95
N GLY A 388 5.31 0.75 -18.83
CA GLY A 388 6.22 1.29 -17.81
C GLY A 388 7.41 2.02 -18.38
N TYR A 389 7.86 3.04 -17.66
CA TYR A 389 9.10 3.76 -17.92
C TYR A 389 9.92 3.87 -16.64
N HIS A 390 11.21 3.56 -16.69
CA HIS A 390 12.08 3.79 -15.53
C HIS A 390 12.22 5.27 -15.24
N LYS A 391 12.15 5.60 -13.97
CA LYS A 391 12.28 6.96 -13.47
C LYS A 391 13.13 6.98 -12.18
N PRO A 392 13.61 8.15 -11.74
CA PRO A 392 14.35 8.27 -10.51
C PRO A 392 13.44 8.05 -9.27
N THR A 393 14.05 8.08 -8.10
CA THR A 393 13.39 7.82 -6.81
C THR A 393 13.16 9.11 -6.02
N VAL A 394 12.59 8.97 -4.82
CA VAL A 394 12.37 10.07 -3.87
C VAL A 394 13.68 10.85 -3.65
N ASP A 395 13.57 12.16 -3.43
CA ASP A 395 14.65 13.16 -3.37
C ASP A 395 15.25 13.59 -4.71
N HIS A 396 14.88 12.98 -5.84
CA HIS A 396 15.24 13.49 -7.16
C HIS A 396 14.28 14.62 -7.58
N PRO A 397 14.75 15.76 -8.13
CA PRO A 397 13.88 16.88 -8.52
C PRO A 397 12.80 16.55 -9.55
N ASP A 398 13.03 15.51 -10.37
CA ASP A 398 12.05 15.03 -11.35
C ASP A 398 10.94 14.16 -10.72
N ASP A 399 11.11 13.66 -9.49
CA ASP A 399 10.13 12.78 -8.83
C ASP A 399 8.79 13.50 -8.63
N ASP A 400 8.82 14.72 -8.08
CA ASP A 400 7.64 15.57 -7.89
C ASP A 400 6.98 15.95 -9.24
N VAL A 401 7.76 15.98 -10.33
CA VAL A 401 7.21 16.24 -11.68
C VAL A 401 6.41 15.04 -12.18
N PHE A 402 6.78 13.81 -11.81
CA PHE A 402 6.00 12.62 -12.15
C PHE A 402 4.64 12.58 -11.44
N ASP A 403 4.55 13.06 -10.20
CA ASP A 403 3.26 13.19 -9.50
C ASP A 403 2.32 14.16 -10.25
N VAL A 404 2.87 15.27 -10.77
CA VAL A 404 2.09 16.21 -11.60
C VAL A 404 1.72 15.59 -12.95
N ILE A 405 2.63 14.85 -13.59
CA ILE A 405 2.35 14.14 -14.84
C ILE A 405 1.24 13.09 -14.64
N ASP A 406 1.29 12.32 -13.55
CA ASP A 406 0.27 11.34 -13.20
C ASP A 406 -1.11 12.01 -13.10
N ALA A 407 -1.19 13.10 -12.34
CA ALA A 407 -2.43 13.83 -12.16
C ALA A 407 -2.96 14.46 -13.45
N VAL A 408 -2.09 15.04 -14.30
CA VAL A 408 -2.47 15.56 -15.63
C VAL A 408 -3.03 14.44 -16.52
N LEU A 409 -2.36 13.28 -16.52
CA LEU A 409 -2.70 12.19 -17.42
C LEU A 409 -3.93 11.41 -16.96
N SER A 410 -4.09 11.16 -15.66
CA SER A 410 -5.07 10.19 -15.17
C SER A 410 -6.02 10.66 -14.06
N ASP A 411 -5.70 11.70 -13.28
CA ASP A 411 -6.52 12.10 -12.13
C ASP A 411 -7.83 12.82 -12.51
N GLY A 412 -8.95 12.27 -12.06
CA GLY A 412 -10.27 12.80 -12.32
C GLY A 412 -10.83 12.43 -13.70
N LEU A 413 -12.15 12.56 -13.85
CA LEU A 413 -12.85 12.35 -15.14
C LEU A 413 -12.44 13.34 -16.23
N THR A 414 -11.71 14.40 -15.89
CA THR A 414 -11.26 15.46 -16.79
C THR A 414 -9.80 15.33 -17.21
N SER A 415 -9.09 14.29 -16.74
CA SER A 415 -7.70 14.05 -17.12
C SER A 415 -7.56 13.73 -18.61
N ARG A 416 -6.36 13.97 -19.15
CA ARG A 416 -6.12 13.87 -20.60
C ARG A 416 -6.39 12.47 -21.15
N LEU A 417 -5.92 11.42 -20.48
CA LEU A 417 -6.15 10.05 -20.93
C LEU A 417 -7.63 9.67 -20.80
N HIS A 418 -8.29 10.04 -19.70
CA HIS A 418 -9.72 9.72 -19.54
C HIS A 418 -10.59 10.40 -20.59
N GLN A 419 -10.39 11.70 -20.82
CA GLN A 419 -11.14 12.44 -21.85
C GLN A 419 -10.92 11.82 -23.23
N ARG A 420 -9.68 11.61 -23.63
CA ARG A 420 -9.35 11.12 -24.98
C ARG A 420 -9.75 9.66 -25.18
N LEU A 421 -9.35 8.74 -24.30
CA LEU A 421 -9.50 7.31 -24.52
C LEU A 421 -10.87 6.78 -24.09
N VAL A 422 -11.44 7.29 -22.99
CA VAL A 422 -12.70 6.77 -22.44
C VAL A 422 -13.91 7.55 -22.98
N ARG A 423 -13.85 8.88 -23.02
CA ARG A 423 -15.01 9.72 -23.36
C ARG A 423 -15.14 9.98 -24.86
N GLU A 424 -14.06 10.47 -25.49
CA GLU A 424 -14.07 10.91 -26.88
C GLU A 424 -13.95 9.75 -27.86
N LYS A 425 -12.83 9.02 -27.83
CA LYS A 425 -12.57 7.93 -28.76
C LYS A 425 -13.27 6.62 -28.36
N ARG A 426 -13.65 6.46 -27.08
CA ARG A 426 -14.27 5.24 -26.51
C ARG A 426 -13.47 3.96 -26.80
N LEU A 427 -12.14 4.07 -26.79
CA LEU A 427 -11.23 2.96 -27.01
C LEU A 427 -11.02 2.10 -25.77
N ALA A 428 -11.15 2.70 -24.58
CA ALA A 428 -10.87 2.04 -23.31
C ALA A 428 -12.05 2.17 -22.34
N ALA A 429 -12.32 1.09 -21.61
CA ALA A 429 -13.26 1.09 -20.50
C ALA A 429 -12.66 1.84 -19.29
N SER A 430 -11.35 1.70 -19.09
CA SER A 430 -10.58 2.38 -18.05
C SER A 430 -9.17 2.68 -18.53
N VAL A 431 -8.58 3.74 -17.99
CA VAL A 431 -7.18 4.12 -18.16
C VAL A 431 -6.72 4.83 -16.89
N GLY A 432 -5.49 4.57 -16.45
CA GLY A 432 -4.91 5.15 -15.24
C GLY A 432 -3.39 5.17 -15.29
N SER A 433 -2.76 5.87 -14.35
CA SER A 433 -1.32 5.76 -14.13
C SER A 433 -0.98 5.66 -12.65
N ASP A 434 0.24 5.19 -12.37
CA ASP A 434 0.87 5.14 -11.06
C ASP A 434 2.31 5.64 -11.20
N GLY A 435 2.65 6.68 -10.45
CA GLY A 435 3.97 7.26 -10.42
C GLY A 435 4.98 6.48 -9.58
N ASN A 436 4.61 5.49 -8.77
CA ASN A 436 5.50 4.97 -7.71
C ASN A 436 5.62 3.44 -7.67
N HIS A 437 5.35 2.77 -8.78
CA HIS A 437 5.43 1.31 -8.87
C HIS A 437 6.88 0.80 -8.96
N PRO A 438 7.28 -0.28 -8.25
CA PRO A 438 6.57 -1.00 -7.18
C PRO A 438 6.94 -0.51 -5.76
N GLY A 439 7.73 0.55 -5.66
CA GLY A 439 8.29 1.12 -4.43
C GLY A 439 9.02 2.43 -4.72
N VAL A 440 9.44 3.15 -3.67
CA VAL A 440 9.95 4.53 -3.69
C VAL A 440 11.30 4.71 -2.99
N ARG A 441 11.95 3.64 -2.49
CA ARG A 441 13.29 3.71 -1.86
C ARG A 441 14.46 3.52 -2.83
N ALA A 442 14.17 3.13 -4.06
CA ALA A 442 15.12 2.99 -5.16
C ALA A 442 14.48 3.46 -6.48
N PRO A 443 15.25 3.70 -7.56
CA PRO A 443 14.69 4.03 -8.87
C PRO A 443 13.59 3.04 -9.27
N ASN A 444 12.47 3.58 -9.77
CA ASN A 444 11.22 2.85 -9.91
C ASN A 444 10.58 3.13 -11.28
N LEU A 445 9.28 2.84 -11.43
CA LEU A 445 8.56 2.96 -12.69
C LEU A 445 7.41 3.98 -12.59
N PHE A 446 7.27 4.79 -13.64
CA PHE A 446 5.99 5.39 -13.99
C PHE A 446 5.21 4.42 -14.87
N VAL A 447 4.00 4.05 -14.47
CA VAL A 447 3.20 3.01 -15.12
C VAL A 447 1.89 3.59 -15.62
N VAL A 448 1.50 3.28 -16.86
CA VAL A 448 0.18 3.53 -17.43
C VAL A 448 -0.52 2.20 -17.63
N THR A 449 -1.78 2.12 -17.20
CA THR A 449 -2.63 0.93 -17.36
C THR A 449 -3.87 1.28 -18.17
N ALA A 450 -4.38 0.33 -18.95
CA ALA A 450 -5.65 0.49 -19.64
C ALA A 450 -6.34 -0.85 -19.92
N THR A 451 -7.66 -0.83 -19.92
CA THR A 451 -8.51 -1.94 -20.36
C THR A 451 -9.25 -1.51 -21.62
N PRO A 452 -8.97 -2.09 -22.80
CA PRO A 452 -9.68 -1.80 -24.03
C PRO A 452 -11.19 -2.05 -23.89
N LEU A 453 -12.00 -1.23 -24.56
CA LEU A 453 -13.43 -1.45 -24.70
C LEU A 453 -13.68 -2.26 -25.97
N ALA A 454 -14.39 -3.38 -25.88
CA ALA A 454 -14.73 -4.19 -27.06
C ALA A 454 -15.48 -3.34 -28.11
N PRO A 455 -15.15 -3.47 -29.42
CA PRO A 455 -14.24 -4.45 -30.03
C PRO A 455 -12.78 -3.98 -30.17
N HIS A 456 -12.36 -2.89 -29.51
CA HIS A 456 -11.00 -2.35 -29.65
C HIS A 456 -9.93 -3.24 -29.02
N THR A 457 -8.73 -3.14 -29.58
CA THR A 457 -7.56 -3.94 -29.23
C THR A 457 -6.61 -3.18 -28.30
N THR A 458 -5.74 -3.92 -27.61
CA THR A 458 -4.63 -3.33 -26.82
C THR A 458 -3.71 -2.47 -27.68
N ALA A 459 -3.50 -2.83 -28.95
CA ALA A 459 -2.66 -2.06 -29.88
C ALA A 459 -3.27 -0.69 -30.24
N GLU A 460 -4.58 -0.61 -30.44
CA GLU A 460 -5.28 0.67 -30.68
C GLU A 460 -5.21 1.59 -29.46
N VAL A 461 -5.45 1.04 -28.27
CA VAL A 461 -5.34 1.76 -26.99
C VAL A 461 -3.90 2.21 -26.74
N GLU A 462 -2.92 1.33 -26.93
CA GLU A 462 -1.49 1.61 -26.80
C GLU A 462 -1.07 2.78 -27.72
N THR A 463 -1.52 2.76 -28.98
CA THR A 463 -1.26 3.85 -29.93
C THR A 463 -1.85 5.18 -29.44
N ALA A 464 -3.09 5.17 -28.93
CA ALA A 464 -3.73 6.37 -28.40
C ALA A 464 -3.04 6.91 -27.14
N ILE A 465 -2.49 6.05 -26.28
CA ILE A 465 -1.68 6.46 -25.13
C ILE A 465 -0.39 7.14 -25.61
N TYR A 466 0.31 6.57 -26.60
CA TYR A 466 1.52 7.17 -27.15
C TYR A 466 1.27 8.51 -27.83
N GLU A 467 0.15 8.66 -28.54
CA GLU A 467 -0.25 9.97 -29.07
C GLU A 467 -0.37 11.01 -27.96
N GLU A 468 -1.00 10.67 -26.84
CA GLU A 468 -1.18 11.61 -25.73
C GLU A 468 0.14 11.93 -25.00
N ILE A 469 1.01 10.93 -24.84
CA ILE A 469 2.36 11.13 -24.31
C ILE A 469 3.19 12.03 -25.24
N GLU A 470 3.10 11.86 -26.57
CA GLU A 470 3.78 12.74 -27.52
C GLU A 470 3.23 14.17 -27.49
N ARG A 471 1.93 14.33 -27.26
CA ARG A 471 1.33 15.66 -27.02
C ARG A 471 1.84 16.27 -25.74
N LEU A 472 1.94 15.52 -24.64
CA LEU A 472 2.50 16.00 -23.37
C LEU A 472 3.93 16.55 -23.52
N LYS A 473 4.72 15.99 -24.44
CA LYS A 473 6.09 16.48 -24.74
C LYS A 473 6.08 17.79 -25.52
N ARG A 474 5.13 17.99 -26.44
CA ARG A 474 5.15 19.08 -27.43
C ARG A 474 4.24 20.25 -27.08
N GLU A 475 3.10 19.95 -26.47
CA GLU A 475 2.07 20.91 -26.10
C GLU A 475 2.20 21.21 -24.59
N PRO A 476 2.49 22.47 -24.21
CA PRO A 476 2.58 22.83 -22.81
C PRO A 476 1.24 22.59 -22.10
N VAL A 477 1.30 22.09 -20.86
CA VAL A 477 0.14 22.09 -19.97
C VAL A 477 -0.30 23.53 -19.76
N SER A 478 -1.58 23.81 -20.02
CA SER A 478 -2.09 25.17 -19.88
C SER A 478 -2.02 25.61 -18.41
N ALA A 479 -1.86 26.92 -18.16
CA ALA A 479 -1.79 27.43 -16.78
C ALA A 479 -3.02 27.04 -15.94
N GLN A 480 -4.21 27.05 -16.55
CA GLN A 480 -5.46 26.67 -15.88
C GLN A 480 -5.51 25.17 -15.53
N GLU A 481 -5.04 24.31 -16.44
CA GLU A 481 -4.97 22.87 -16.22
C GLU A 481 -3.98 22.53 -15.11
N LEU A 482 -2.79 23.14 -15.17
CA LEU A 482 -1.75 22.96 -14.15
C LEU A 482 -2.22 23.45 -12.78
N GLU A 483 -2.79 24.66 -12.69
CA GLU A 483 -3.33 25.19 -11.43
C GLU A 483 -4.40 24.26 -10.85
N LYS A 484 -5.30 23.73 -11.68
CA LYS A 484 -6.32 22.76 -11.25
C LYS A 484 -5.68 21.49 -10.69
N VAL A 485 -4.69 20.92 -11.38
CA VAL A 485 -3.98 19.72 -10.92
C VAL A 485 -3.29 19.96 -9.59
N LEU A 486 -2.55 21.06 -9.46
CA LEU A 486 -1.88 21.43 -8.22
C LEU A 486 -2.86 21.63 -7.06
N ASN A 487 -4.00 22.28 -7.31
CA ASN A 487 -5.06 22.45 -6.32
C ASN A 487 -5.68 21.12 -5.88
N ASN A 488 -5.85 20.17 -6.80
CA ASN A 488 -6.36 18.83 -6.47
C ASN A 488 -5.37 18.06 -5.60
N LEU A 489 -4.08 18.04 -5.98
CA LEU A 489 -3.02 17.38 -5.22
C LEU A 489 -2.91 17.96 -3.79
N ASP A 490 -2.98 19.28 -3.63
CA ASP A 490 -3.02 19.92 -2.31
C ASP A 490 -4.27 19.52 -1.52
N ALA A 491 -5.43 19.52 -2.17
CA ALA A 491 -6.68 19.11 -1.52
C ALA A 491 -6.67 17.64 -1.08
N ASP A 492 -6.07 16.73 -1.86
CA ASP A 492 -5.92 15.32 -1.49
C ASP A 492 -4.98 15.12 -0.32
N LEU A 493 -3.84 15.81 -0.31
CA LEU A 493 -2.96 15.83 0.84
C LEU A 493 -3.72 16.28 2.10
N VAL A 494 -4.41 17.42 2.05
CA VAL A 494 -5.19 17.93 3.18
C VAL A 494 -6.28 16.96 3.63
N ARG A 495 -6.98 16.31 2.69
CA ARG A 495 -7.98 15.26 2.99
C ARG A 495 -7.35 14.11 3.76
N GLY A 496 -6.19 13.62 3.34
CA GLY A 496 -5.44 12.55 4.01
C GLY A 496 -5.02 12.92 5.44
N LEU A 497 -4.60 14.17 5.67
CA LEU A 497 -4.16 14.65 6.98
C LEU A 497 -5.30 14.92 7.97
N ARG A 498 -6.56 14.92 7.49
CA ARG A 498 -7.72 15.18 8.33
C ARG A 498 -8.00 14.04 9.30
N SER A 499 -7.88 12.78 8.89
CA SER A 499 -8.12 11.63 9.77
C SER A 499 -6.90 11.32 10.65
N ASN A 500 -7.13 10.70 11.81
CA ASN A 500 -6.04 10.30 12.70
C ASN A 500 -5.18 9.20 12.05
N SER A 501 -5.82 8.19 11.45
CA SER A 501 -5.13 7.09 10.76
C SER A 501 -4.38 7.57 9.52
N GLY A 502 -4.95 8.46 8.71
CA GLY A 502 -4.31 9.02 7.53
C GLY A 502 -3.05 9.81 7.89
N LEU A 503 -3.14 10.70 8.89
CA LEU A 503 -1.97 11.44 9.37
C LEU A 503 -0.90 10.52 9.97
N ALA A 504 -1.28 9.53 10.79
CA ALA A 504 -0.32 8.57 11.36
C ALA A 504 0.42 7.80 10.26
N SER A 505 -0.30 7.31 9.24
CA SER A 505 0.29 6.59 8.11
C SER A 505 1.24 7.46 7.30
N GLN A 506 0.88 8.71 6.99
CA GLN A 506 1.76 9.61 6.21
C GLN A 506 3.02 10.00 6.99
N LEU A 507 2.92 10.28 8.29
CA LEU A 507 4.08 10.57 9.14
C LEU A 507 5.05 9.40 9.17
N ALA A 508 4.55 8.18 9.39
CA ALA A 508 5.38 6.98 9.44
C ALA A 508 5.98 6.63 8.07
N LEU A 509 5.21 6.78 6.99
CA LEU A 509 5.67 6.56 5.62
C LEU A 509 6.86 7.47 5.27
N TYR A 510 6.69 8.79 5.35
CA TYR A 510 7.74 9.73 4.97
C TYR A 510 8.96 9.67 5.89
N GLN A 511 8.78 9.37 7.17
CA GLN A 511 9.90 9.11 8.06
C GLN A 511 10.73 7.90 7.60
N ALA A 512 10.07 6.86 7.09
CA ALA A 512 10.71 5.63 6.67
C ALA A 512 11.36 5.72 5.27
N VAL A 513 10.79 6.49 4.34
CA VAL A 513 11.25 6.53 2.93
C VAL A 513 12.03 7.79 2.57
N ALA A 514 11.71 8.96 3.15
CA ALA A 514 12.32 10.25 2.83
C ALA A 514 13.28 10.75 3.92
N GLY A 515 13.64 9.89 4.88
CA GLY A 515 14.53 10.22 6.00
C GLY A 515 13.94 11.18 7.04
N GLY A 516 12.72 11.67 6.86
CA GLY A 516 12.08 12.59 7.79
C GLY A 516 10.62 12.88 7.45
N TRP A 517 9.75 12.84 8.46
CA TRP A 517 8.32 13.16 8.29
C TRP A 517 8.07 14.57 7.75
N ARG A 518 9.02 15.50 7.92
CA ARG A 518 8.94 16.88 7.40
C ARG A 518 8.87 16.94 5.87
N TYR A 519 9.22 15.85 5.17
CA TYR A 519 9.03 15.76 3.72
C TYR A 519 7.58 16.05 3.31
N ILE A 520 6.59 15.70 4.16
CA ILE A 520 5.18 16.00 3.91
C ILE A 520 4.86 17.50 3.78
N LEU A 521 5.69 18.35 4.38
CA LEU A 521 5.54 19.80 4.34
C LEU A 521 6.20 20.37 3.08
N THR A 522 7.37 19.81 2.74
CA THR A 522 8.17 20.30 1.61
C THR A 522 7.67 19.78 0.28
N SER A 523 7.16 18.55 0.20
CA SER A 523 6.69 17.92 -1.05
C SER A 523 5.60 18.77 -1.70
N ARG A 524 4.64 19.25 -0.91
CA ARG A 524 3.62 20.20 -1.36
C ARG A 524 4.23 21.45 -2.01
N ASP A 525 5.22 22.04 -1.36
CA ASP A 525 5.87 23.26 -1.85
C ASP A 525 6.74 22.99 -3.09
N GLN A 526 7.27 21.78 -3.26
CA GLN A 526 8.00 21.40 -4.48
C GLN A 526 7.04 21.13 -5.64
N VAL A 527 5.98 20.35 -5.42
CA VAL A 527 4.92 20.10 -6.40
C VAL A 527 4.33 21.41 -6.91
N ALA A 528 4.06 22.38 -6.01
CA ALA A 528 3.54 23.69 -6.36
C ALA A 528 4.48 24.54 -7.26
N LYS A 529 5.78 24.20 -7.33
CA LYS A 529 6.76 24.90 -8.19
C LYS A 529 6.88 24.26 -9.57
N VAL A 530 6.32 23.08 -9.79
CA VAL A 530 6.40 22.38 -11.08
C VAL A 530 5.77 23.25 -12.16
N THR A 531 6.52 23.49 -13.24
CA THR A 531 6.07 24.27 -14.37
C THR A 531 5.65 23.39 -15.55
N ALA A 532 4.90 23.96 -16.50
CA ALA A 532 4.61 23.27 -17.76
C ALA A 532 5.89 22.88 -18.52
N ALA A 533 6.96 23.67 -18.41
CA ALA A 533 8.25 23.37 -19.03
C ALA A 533 8.94 22.16 -18.37
N ASP A 534 8.81 22.00 -17.04
CA ASP A 534 9.30 20.82 -16.34
C ASP A 534 8.58 19.56 -16.78
N VAL A 535 7.25 19.62 -16.89
CA VAL A 535 6.42 18.52 -17.41
C VAL A 535 6.88 18.10 -18.81
N GLN A 536 7.08 19.05 -19.73
CA GLN A 536 7.54 18.74 -21.09
C GLN A 536 8.95 18.15 -21.09
N ARG A 537 9.87 18.71 -20.29
CA ARG A 537 11.26 18.23 -20.16
C ARG A 537 11.30 16.80 -19.65
N VAL A 538 10.62 16.51 -18.54
CA VAL A 538 10.57 15.18 -17.93
C VAL A 538 9.89 14.19 -18.87
N ALA A 539 8.76 14.55 -19.48
CA ALA A 539 8.12 13.70 -20.48
C ALA A 539 9.05 13.37 -21.66
N ALA A 540 9.80 14.35 -22.17
CA ALA A 540 10.73 14.15 -23.27
C ALA A 540 11.94 13.27 -22.87
N GLN A 541 12.43 13.42 -21.65
CA GLN A 541 13.58 12.69 -21.13
C GLN A 541 13.28 11.21 -20.86
N TYR A 542 12.17 10.90 -20.18
CA TYR A 542 11.92 9.55 -19.66
C TYR A 542 10.96 8.72 -20.50
N PHE A 543 9.98 9.33 -21.18
CA PHE A 543 9.00 8.59 -21.98
C PHE A 543 9.54 8.24 -23.37
N THR A 544 10.66 7.53 -23.41
CA THR A 544 11.35 7.12 -24.65
C THR A 544 11.14 5.64 -24.93
N LYS A 545 11.19 5.25 -26.20
CA LYS A 545 11.06 3.83 -26.60
C LYS A 545 12.16 2.95 -25.98
N SER A 546 13.38 3.47 -25.84
CA SER A 546 14.50 2.75 -25.22
C SER A 546 14.32 2.49 -23.73
N ASN A 547 13.48 3.28 -23.05
CA ASN A 547 13.21 3.17 -21.62
C ASN A 547 11.86 2.50 -21.31
N ARG A 548 11.22 1.85 -22.30
CA ARG A 548 9.84 1.39 -22.19
C ARG A 548 9.73 -0.13 -22.01
N THR A 549 8.93 -0.57 -21.05
CA THR A 549 8.47 -1.96 -20.96
C THR A 549 6.97 -2.01 -21.17
N VAL A 550 6.48 -2.93 -22.01
CA VAL A 550 5.05 -3.10 -22.31
C VAL A 550 4.63 -4.53 -22.01
N ALA A 551 3.53 -4.68 -21.29
CA ALA A 551 2.88 -5.96 -21.07
C ALA A 551 1.44 -5.92 -21.58
N VAL A 552 1.04 -6.95 -22.32
CA VAL A 552 -0.34 -7.12 -22.78
C VAL A 552 -0.90 -8.43 -22.28
N LEU A 553 -2.14 -8.37 -21.80
CA LEU A 553 -2.95 -9.55 -21.52
C LEU A 553 -3.75 -9.88 -22.78
N VAL A 554 -3.54 -11.08 -23.32
CA VAL A 554 -4.23 -11.57 -24.49
C VAL A 554 -5.12 -12.74 -24.11
N LYS A 555 -6.28 -12.83 -24.78
CA LYS A 555 -7.16 -13.97 -24.58
C LYS A 555 -6.47 -15.22 -25.09
N LYS A 556 -6.41 -16.27 -24.26
CA LYS A 556 -5.91 -17.59 -24.69
C LYS A 556 -6.62 -18.00 -25.98
N GLY A 557 -5.88 -18.05 -27.08
CA GLY A 557 -6.45 -18.41 -28.37
C GLY A 557 -7.07 -19.80 -28.27
N ASN A 558 -8.29 -19.96 -28.78
CA ASN A 558 -8.77 -21.30 -29.12
C ASN A 558 -7.75 -21.86 -30.12
N PRO A 559 -7.12 -23.03 -29.91
CA PRO A 559 -6.07 -23.52 -30.80
C PRO A 559 -6.66 -24.00 -32.13
N LYS A 560 -7.17 -23.07 -32.95
CA LYS A 560 -7.52 -23.25 -34.35
C LYS A 560 -7.40 -21.92 -35.10
N ALA A 561 -6.67 -22.01 -36.21
CA ALA A 561 -6.47 -21.03 -37.28
C ALA A 561 -5.29 -20.06 -37.12
N ILE A 562 -4.07 -20.59 -37.23
CA ILE A 562 -3.00 -19.86 -37.94
C ILE A 562 -3.47 -19.76 -39.39
N VAL A 563 -4.10 -18.64 -39.76
CA VAL A 563 -4.26 -18.28 -41.17
C VAL A 563 -2.96 -17.60 -41.57
N ALA A 564 -2.10 -18.35 -42.26
CA ALA A 564 -0.94 -17.79 -42.94
C ALA A 564 -1.41 -16.68 -43.89
N MET A 565 -0.90 -15.46 -43.73
CA MET A 565 -1.10 -14.41 -44.72
C MET A 565 -0.37 -14.80 -46.02
N PRO A 566 -1.00 -14.64 -47.19
CA PRO A 566 -0.35 -14.92 -48.46
C PRO A 566 0.75 -13.89 -48.73
N VAL A 567 1.95 -14.40 -49.02
CA VAL A 567 3.05 -13.63 -49.59
C VAL A 567 2.62 -13.19 -50.98
N ASN A 568 2.39 -11.90 -51.19
CA ASN A 568 2.20 -11.35 -52.53
C ASN A 568 3.54 -11.45 -53.27
N GLU A 569 3.55 -12.29 -54.31
CA GLU A 569 4.60 -12.34 -55.32
C GLU A 569 4.71 -10.96 -55.99
N VAL A 570 5.87 -10.32 -55.82
CA VAL A 570 6.32 -9.30 -56.76
C VAL A 570 6.94 -10.02 -57.95
N LYS A 571 6.40 -9.80 -59.14
CA LYS A 571 7.01 -10.17 -60.42
C LYS A 571 7.26 -8.90 -61.26
N PRO A 572 8.27 -8.93 -62.13
CA PRO A 572 9.27 -7.87 -62.34
C PRO A 572 8.76 -6.58 -62.96
#